data_AF-A0A933HJ75-F1
#
_entry.id   AF-A0A933HJ75-F1
#
_cell.length_a   1.000
_cell.length_b   1.000
_cell.length_c   1.000
_cell.angle_alpha   90.00
_cell.angle_beta   90.00
_cell.angle_gamma   90.00
#
_symmetry.space_group_name_H-M   'P 1'
#
loop_
_entity.id
_entity.type
_entity.pdbx_description
1 polymer ?
#
loop_
_entity_poly.entity_id
_entity_poly.type
_entity_poly.pdbx_seq_one_letter_code
_entity_poly.pdbx_strand_id
1 'polypeptide(L)'
;MTYPDYVRRELARAREIGQYYWGQPDAAAICFDLLADFPECAAASELIYELFCDEWVIYDNRVALQRLIDEWDDQPHQQRRRLALSFGYMSRYEGWHDDDEIGHDAEKSPLAQSEPREVMQFLQQGKMQLLEAYCLGDEEATDYAWERMLRAIEQANDPQHVRLLIAKEYAELGFFADATDLLLEVCSYENNPHARRLLAETRWWRDNAHRIPWIPPPGDGSRYNRLIKLIDPDAPTQEETVEFMRARLREVGNAPTWAPIIDPDLAKQFRDALAGDPETPRPTLVDWSFLNQEDGASTEIAEWVMKDIRRFGRRGAEFKEDMLKSHKLTRPIPPPATPPKRDPNDVRLVDDADDETDDEAFWDELNAELDFPDDESDETENGKAL
;
A
#
# COMPACT_ATOMS: atom_id res chain seq x y z
N MET A 1 -12.24 -18.38 -28.20
CA MET A 1 -12.09 -17.11 -28.96
C MET A 1 -10.65 -17.03 -29.45
N THR A 2 -10.42 -16.54 -30.67
CA THR A 2 -9.06 -16.38 -31.20
C THR A 2 -8.74 -14.89 -31.17
N TYR A 3 -7.82 -14.49 -30.29
CA TYR A 3 -7.35 -13.11 -30.23
C TYR A 3 -6.53 -12.73 -31.47
N PRO A 4 -6.46 -11.44 -31.83
CA PRO A 4 -5.56 -10.97 -32.88
C PRO A 4 -4.10 -11.36 -32.64
N ASP A 5 -3.32 -11.52 -33.72
CA ASP A 5 -1.92 -11.96 -33.63
C ASP A 5 -1.03 -11.04 -32.77
N TYR A 6 -1.36 -9.75 -32.69
CA TYR A 6 -0.60 -8.82 -31.86
C TYR A 6 -0.70 -9.14 -30.36
N VAL A 7 -1.83 -9.69 -29.89
CA VAL A 7 -1.99 -10.08 -28.47
C VAL A 7 -0.94 -11.12 -28.08
N ARG A 8 -0.70 -12.11 -28.95
CA ARG A 8 0.35 -13.12 -28.72
C ARG A 8 1.75 -12.52 -28.71
N ARG A 9 2.01 -11.51 -29.56
CA ARG A 9 3.31 -10.81 -29.61
C ARG A 9 3.53 -9.95 -28.37
N GLU A 10 2.53 -9.19 -27.94
CA GLU A 10 2.64 -8.35 -26.72
C GLU A 10 2.78 -9.21 -25.46
N LEU A 11 2.07 -10.34 -25.34
CA LEU A 11 2.29 -11.29 -24.24
C LEU A 11 3.70 -11.92 -24.26
N ALA A 12 4.29 -12.14 -25.43
CA ALA A 12 5.67 -12.63 -25.53
C ALA A 12 6.66 -11.53 -25.13
N ARG A 13 6.42 -10.28 -25.56
CA ARG A 13 7.21 -9.10 -25.19
C ARG A 13 7.16 -8.83 -23.69
N ALA A 14 5.97 -8.88 -23.07
CA ALA A 14 5.82 -8.74 -21.63
C ALA A 14 6.64 -9.78 -20.86
N ARG A 15 6.61 -11.06 -21.30
CA ARG A 15 7.45 -12.11 -20.70
C ARG A 15 8.95 -11.83 -20.82
N GLU A 16 9.39 -11.32 -21.97
CA GLU A 16 10.77 -10.96 -22.21
C GLU A 16 11.22 -9.82 -21.29
N ILE A 17 10.43 -8.74 -21.21
CA ILE A 17 10.71 -7.59 -20.33
C ILE A 17 10.75 -8.04 -18.86
N GLY A 18 9.81 -8.90 -18.44
CA GLY A 18 9.76 -9.45 -17.09
C GLY A 18 10.94 -10.34 -16.70
N GLN A 19 11.86 -10.66 -17.62
CA GLN A 19 13.11 -11.37 -17.29
C GLN A 19 14.20 -10.44 -16.75
N TYR A 20 14.03 -9.12 -16.85
CA TYR A 20 15.02 -8.15 -16.39
C TYR A 20 14.74 -7.69 -14.95
N TYR A 21 15.78 -7.21 -14.28
CA TYR A 21 15.61 -6.56 -12.98
C TYR A 21 14.71 -5.33 -13.13
N TRP A 22 13.74 -5.19 -12.24
CA TRP A 22 12.71 -4.13 -12.27
C TRP A 22 11.86 -4.04 -13.55
N GLY A 23 11.92 -5.04 -14.44
CA GLY A 23 11.08 -5.07 -15.65
C GLY A 23 9.64 -5.49 -15.40
N GLN A 24 9.32 -6.03 -14.21
CA GLN A 24 8.01 -6.62 -13.91
C GLN A 24 6.85 -5.59 -13.95
N PRO A 25 6.96 -4.37 -13.39
CA PRO A 25 5.95 -3.33 -13.55
C PRO A 25 5.69 -2.97 -15.02
N ASP A 26 6.75 -2.84 -15.83
CA ASP A 26 6.64 -2.47 -17.24
C ASP A 26 6.04 -3.61 -18.08
N ALA A 27 6.39 -4.85 -17.77
CA ALA A 27 5.77 -6.03 -18.35
C ALA A 27 4.28 -6.15 -17.97
N ALA A 28 3.92 -5.85 -16.72
CA ALA A 28 2.54 -5.81 -16.27
C ALA A 28 1.75 -4.70 -16.97
N ALA A 29 2.37 -3.54 -17.22
CA ALA A 29 1.77 -2.43 -17.95
C ALA A 29 1.25 -2.84 -19.34
N ILE A 30 2.07 -3.59 -20.10
CA ILE A 30 1.67 -4.16 -21.40
C ILE A 30 0.47 -5.10 -21.25
N CYS A 31 0.45 -5.90 -20.19
CA CYS A 31 -0.67 -6.81 -19.94
C CYS A 31 -1.96 -6.05 -19.60
N PHE A 32 -1.86 -4.95 -18.86
CA PHE A 32 -3.00 -4.09 -18.59
C PHE A 32 -3.49 -3.33 -19.84
N ASP A 33 -2.60 -2.94 -20.77
CA ASP A 33 -3.01 -2.42 -22.09
C ASP A 33 -3.85 -3.46 -22.84
N LEU A 34 -3.41 -4.73 -22.83
CA LEU A 34 -4.19 -5.83 -23.42
C LEU A 34 -5.52 -6.06 -22.72
N LEU A 35 -5.59 -5.94 -21.39
CA LEU A 35 -6.84 -6.06 -20.64
C LEU A 35 -7.78 -4.86 -20.85
N ALA A 36 -7.25 -3.68 -21.15
CA ALA A 36 -8.04 -2.51 -21.52
C ALA A 36 -8.81 -2.77 -22.82
N ASP A 37 -8.17 -3.42 -23.80
CA ASP A 37 -8.77 -3.82 -25.08
C ASP A 37 -9.62 -5.10 -24.98
N PHE A 38 -9.14 -6.10 -24.25
CA PHE A 38 -9.73 -7.44 -24.10
C PHE A 38 -9.81 -7.82 -22.61
N PRO A 39 -10.83 -7.34 -21.88
CA PRO A 39 -10.96 -7.57 -20.43
C PRO A 39 -11.02 -9.05 -20.03
N GLU A 40 -11.42 -9.93 -20.94
CA GLU A 40 -11.52 -11.36 -20.75
C GLU A 40 -10.23 -12.14 -21.05
N CYS A 41 -9.13 -11.46 -21.39
CA CYS A 41 -7.84 -12.09 -21.70
C CYS A 41 -7.18 -12.70 -20.45
N ALA A 42 -7.59 -13.91 -20.09
CA ALA A 42 -7.06 -14.64 -18.93
C ALA A 42 -5.52 -14.77 -18.97
N ALA A 43 -4.93 -14.92 -20.17
CA ALA A 43 -3.48 -15.03 -20.32
C ALA A 43 -2.73 -13.75 -19.91
N ALA A 44 -3.31 -12.56 -20.11
CA ALA A 44 -2.75 -11.30 -19.63
C ALA A 44 -2.90 -11.16 -18.12
N SER A 45 -4.09 -11.47 -17.59
CA SER A 45 -4.37 -11.45 -16.14
C SER A 45 -3.45 -12.37 -15.34
N GLU A 46 -3.23 -13.59 -15.82
CA GLU A 46 -2.35 -14.56 -15.16
C GLU A 46 -0.88 -14.19 -15.32
N LEU A 47 -0.46 -13.61 -16.44
CA LEU A 47 0.91 -13.13 -16.60
C LEU A 47 1.24 -11.99 -15.64
N ILE A 48 0.31 -11.07 -15.37
CA ILE A 48 0.50 -10.02 -14.33
C ILE A 48 0.80 -10.67 -12.98
N TYR A 49 0.04 -11.71 -12.62
CA TYR A 49 0.27 -12.43 -11.37
C TYR A 49 1.60 -13.16 -11.34
N GLU A 50 1.98 -13.87 -12.42
CA GLU A 50 3.29 -14.50 -12.56
C GLU A 50 4.43 -13.48 -12.36
N LEU A 51 4.29 -12.27 -12.91
CA LEU A 51 5.26 -11.18 -12.74
C LEU A 51 5.32 -10.68 -11.29
N PHE A 52 4.17 -10.60 -10.62
CA PHE A 52 4.08 -10.21 -9.20
C PHE A 52 4.51 -11.33 -8.25
N CYS A 53 4.67 -12.55 -8.74
CA CYS A 53 5.22 -13.69 -7.99
C CYS A 53 6.75 -13.78 -8.06
N ASP A 54 7.42 -12.85 -8.74
CA ASP A 54 8.87 -12.78 -8.77
C ASP A 54 9.46 -12.50 -7.37
N GLU A 55 10.44 -13.31 -6.95
CA GLU A 55 11.01 -13.25 -5.59
C GLU A 55 11.59 -11.86 -5.25
N TRP A 56 12.22 -11.19 -6.22
CA TRP A 56 12.80 -9.86 -6.02
C TRP A 56 11.73 -8.77 -5.99
N VAL A 57 10.68 -8.89 -6.80
CA VAL A 57 9.53 -7.98 -6.73
C VAL A 57 8.85 -8.09 -5.36
N ILE A 58 8.66 -9.31 -4.86
CA ILE A 58 8.10 -9.57 -3.54
C ILE A 58 8.99 -8.91 -2.47
N TYR A 59 10.29 -9.17 -2.49
CA TYR A 59 11.24 -8.60 -1.54
C TYR A 59 11.23 -7.07 -1.55
N ASP A 60 11.41 -6.44 -2.72
CA ASP A 60 11.50 -4.99 -2.86
C ASP A 60 10.22 -4.30 -2.39
N ASN A 61 9.04 -4.84 -2.75
CA ASN A 61 7.76 -4.30 -2.29
C ASN A 61 7.56 -4.48 -0.78
N ARG A 62 7.90 -5.64 -0.20
CA ARG A 62 7.81 -5.83 1.26
C ARG A 62 8.70 -4.82 2.01
N VAL A 63 9.94 -4.63 1.56
CA VAL A 63 10.87 -3.66 2.15
C VAL A 63 10.34 -2.22 1.99
N ALA A 64 9.83 -1.85 0.82
CA ALA A 64 9.27 -0.53 0.58
C ALA A 64 8.05 -0.24 1.48
N LEU A 65 7.14 -1.21 1.60
CA LEU A 65 5.96 -1.11 2.47
C LEU A 65 6.33 -1.04 3.95
N GLN A 66 7.28 -1.88 4.39
CA GLN A 66 7.70 -1.94 5.79
C GLN A 66 8.26 -0.61 6.32
N ARG A 67 8.81 0.23 5.45
CA ARG A 67 9.25 1.60 5.80
C ARG A 67 8.11 2.52 6.22
N LEU A 68 6.87 2.19 5.86
CA LEU A 68 5.69 3.01 6.09
C LEU A 68 4.68 2.31 7.02
N ILE A 69 4.60 0.99 6.95
CA ILE A 69 3.62 0.15 7.64
C ILE A 69 4.27 -1.18 7.99
N ASP A 70 4.42 -1.47 9.28
CA ASP A 70 4.94 -2.75 9.74
C ASP A 70 4.05 -3.94 9.31
N GLU A 71 4.62 -5.10 9.01
CA GLU A 71 3.87 -6.28 8.53
C GLU A 71 2.94 -6.88 9.60
N TRP A 72 3.20 -6.61 10.88
CA TRP A 72 2.37 -7.07 11.98
C TRP A 72 1.12 -6.21 12.19
N ASP A 73 1.07 -4.99 11.66
CA ASP A 73 -0.08 -4.09 11.81
C ASP A 73 -1.28 -4.57 10.97
N ASP A 74 -2.15 -5.34 11.59
CA ASP A 74 -3.25 -6.03 10.94
C ASP A 74 -4.56 -5.22 10.96
N GLN A 75 -4.49 -3.92 11.24
CA GLN A 75 -5.67 -3.06 11.18
C GLN A 75 -6.24 -3.03 9.74
N PRO A 76 -7.56 -3.10 9.55
CA PRO A 76 -8.18 -3.16 8.22
C PRO A 76 -7.76 -2.04 7.27
N HIS A 77 -7.62 -0.81 7.78
CA HIS A 77 -7.22 0.32 6.96
C HIS A 77 -5.75 0.25 6.53
N GLN A 78 -4.88 -0.38 7.31
CA GLN A 78 -3.48 -0.59 6.94
C GLN A 78 -3.37 -1.60 5.79
N GLN A 79 -4.28 -2.57 5.71
CA GLN A 79 -4.40 -3.44 4.54
C GLN A 79 -4.67 -2.64 3.27
N ARG A 80 -5.63 -1.69 3.33
CA ARG A 80 -5.91 -0.78 2.21
C ARG A 80 -4.69 0.08 1.87
N ARG A 81 -4.02 0.65 2.87
CA ARG A 81 -2.81 1.46 2.66
C ARG A 81 -1.69 0.67 1.98
N ARG A 82 -1.47 -0.59 2.36
CA ARG A 82 -0.50 -1.47 1.68
C ARG A 82 -0.88 -1.71 0.22
N LEU A 83 -2.15 -1.92 -0.07
CA LEU A 83 -2.65 -2.07 -1.44
C LEU A 83 -2.48 -0.80 -2.26
N ALA A 84 -2.83 0.36 -1.70
CA ALA A 84 -2.66 1.68 -2.32
C ALA A 84 -1.19 1.96 -2.66
N LEU A 85 -0.29 1.76 -1.69
CA LEU A 85 1.15 1.95 -1.89
C LEU A 85 1.72 0.97 -2.92
N SER A 86 1.34 -0.30 -2.85
CA SER A 86 1.76 -1.31 -3.84
C SER A 86 1.27 -0.98 -5.24
N PHE A 87 0.03 -0.51 -5.35
CA PHE A 87 -0.52 -0.03 -6.60
C PHE A 87 0.29 1.15 -7.13
N GLY A 88 0.64 2.13 -6.28
CA GLY A 88 1.50 3.25 -6.66
C GLY A 88 2.91 2.82 -7.11
N TYR A 89 3.52 1.82 -6.48
CA TYR A 89 4.84 1.31 -6.88
C TYR A 89 4.82 0.56 -8.22
N MET A 90 3.73 -0.17 -8.47
CA MET A 90 3.63 -1.09 -9.60
C MET A 90 2.90 -0.51 -10.81
N SER A 91 2.05 0.50 -10.63
CA SER A 91 1.31 1.14 -11.72
C SER A 91 2.26 1.87 -12.66
N ARG A 92 1.94 1.78 -13.95
CA ARG A 92 2.60 2.52 -15.04
C ARG A 92 1.59 3.29 -15.86
N TYR A 93 0.44 3.60 -15.26
CA TYR A 93 -0.58 4.41 -15.89
C TYR A 93 -0.07 5.85 -16.07
N GLU A 94 0.10 6.28 -17.32
CA GLU A 94 0.69 7.59 -17.63
C GLU A 94 -0.18 8.76 -17.15
N GLY A 95 -1.49 8.54 -17.03
CA GLY A 95 -2.45 9.56 -16.62
C GLY A 95 -2.36 9.99 -15.14
N TRP A 96 -1.41 9.48 -14.36
CA TRP A 96 -1.07 10.02 -13.04
C TRP A 96 -0.41 11.40 -13.12
N HIS A 97 0.39 11.64 -14.17
CA HIS A 97 1.19 12.86 -14.32
C HIS A 97 0.51 13.94 -15.15
N ASP A 98 -0.57 13.59 -15.85
CA ASP A 98 -1.36 14.55 -16.61
C ASP A 98 -2.11 15.55 -15.69
N ASP A 99 -2.26 15.22 -14.40
CA ASP A 99 -3.06 15.96 -13.41
C ASP A 99 -2.21 16.76 -12.39
N ASP A 100 -0.97 17.14 -12.72
CA ASP A 100 -0.13 18.11 -11.95
C ASP A 100 -0.83 19.50 -11.74
N GLU A 101 -2.08 19.61 -12.15
CA GLU A 101 -2.97 20.73 -12.04
C GLU A 101 -3.44 21.04 -10.60
N ILE A 102 -3.60 20.06 -9.71
CA ILE A 102 -4.22 20.32 -8.38
C ILE A 102 -3.18 20.75 -7.32
N GLY A 103 -1.89 20.45 -7.51
CA GLY A 103 -0.90 20.42 -6.41
C GLY A 103 -0.06 21.66 -6.14
N HIS A 104 0.25 22.50 -7.15
CA HIS A 104 1.21 23.59 -6.95
C HIS A 104 0.72 24.99 -7.36
N ASP A 105 -0.37 25.05 -8.13
CA ASP A 105 -1.01 26.30 -8.54
C ASP A 105 -2.49 25.99 -8.84
N ALA A 106 -3.24 25.53 -7.81
CA ALA A 106 -4.62 25.06 -7.95
C ALA A 106 -5.56 26.07 -8.63
N GLU A 107 -5.24 27.37 -8.63
CA GLU A 107 -5.99 28.41 -9.36
C GLU A 107 -5.70 28.45 -10.88
N LYS A 108 -4.64 27.79 -11.34
CA LYS A 108 -4.21 27.75 -12.75
C LYS A 108 -4.42 26.40 -13.43
N SER A 109 -4.84 25.37 -12.69
CA SER A 109 -5.34 24.12 -13.27
C SER A 109 -6.36 24.40 -14.37
N PRO A 110 -6.23 23.81 -15.56
CA PRO A 110 -7.31 23.69 -16.54
C PRO A 110 -8.67 23.34 -15.91
N LEU A 111 -8.73 22.37 -14.99
CA LEU A 111 -9.95 22.06 -14.22
C LEU A 111 -10.47 23.26 -13.39
N ALA A 112 -9.59 23.92 -12.63
CA ALA A 112 -10.00 25.07 -11.82
C ALA A 112 -10.43 26.29 -12.65
N GLN A 113 -9.98 26.38 -13.90
CA GLN A 113 -10.42 27.39 -14.86
C GLN A 113 -11.74 27.02 -15.54
N SER A 114 -12.01 25.72 -15.73
CA SER A 114 -13.20 25.22 -16.44
C SER A 114 -14.40 24.96 -15.53
N GLU A 115 -14.19 24.62 -14.26
CA GLU A 115 -15.24 24.21 -13.34
C GLU A 115 -15.68 25.33 -12.37
N PRO A 116 -16.96 25.31 -11.92
CA PRO A 116 -17.41 26.20 -10.86
C PRO A 116 -16.61 26.03 -9.57
N ARG A 117 -16.41 27.12 -8.83
CA ARG A 117 -15.69 27.09 -7.55
C ARG A 117 -16.32 26.12 -6.54
N GLU A 118 -17.65 25.99 -6.59
CA GLU A 118 -18.42 25.07 -5.76
C GLU A 118 -18.05 23.61 -6.03
N VAL A 119 -17.84 23.22 -7.30
CA VAL A 119 -17.40 21.87 -7.67
C VAL A 119 -16.04 21.57 -7.07
N MET A 120 -15.09 22.49 -7.18
CA MET A 120 -13.76 22.35 -6.57
C MET A 120 -13.82 22.22 -5.05
N GLN A 121 -14.72 22.96 -4.39
CA GLN A 121 -14.93 22.83 -2.95
C GLN A 121 -15.49 21.46 -2.57
N PHE A 122 -16.45 20.94 -3.34
CA PHE A 122 -17.00 19.59 -3.11
C PHE A 122 -15.94 18.50 -3.33
N LEU A 123 -15.12 18.61 -4.37
CA LEU A 123 -14.02 17.68 -4.62
C LEU A 123 -13.00 17.69 -3.49
N GLN A 124 -12.59 18.88 -3.04
CA GLN A 124 -11.66 19.00 -1.92
C GLN A 124 -12.25 18.41 -0.62
N GLN A 125 -13.52 18.69 -0.33
CA GLN A 125 -14.22 18.11 0.84
C GLN A 125 -14.29 16.59 0.74
N GLY A 126 -14.66 16.06 -0.42
CA GLY A 126 -14.71 14.61 -0.67
C GLY A 126 -13.35 13.95 -0.49
N LYS A 127 -12.29 14.53 -1.06
CA LYS A 127 -10.91 14.06 -0.91
C LYS A 127 -10.46 14.02 0.55
N MET A 128 -10.76 15.07 1.33
CA MET A 128 -10.42 15.10 2.74
C MET A 128 -11.12 13.98 3.53
N GLN A 129 -12.40 13.69 3.24
CA GLN A 129 -13.13 12.57 3.86
C GLN A 129 -12.56 11.22 3.44
N LEU A 130 -12.15 11.07 2.18
CA LEU A 130 -11.52 9.84 1.70
C LEU A 130 -10.15 9.61 2.36
N LEU A 131 -9.39 10.68 2.58
CA LEU A 131 -8.13 10.64 3.34
C LEU A 131 -8.36 10.29 4.81
N GLU A 132 -9.47 10.71 5.42
CA GLU A 132 -9.85 10.29 6.78
C GLU A 132 -10.09 8.77 6.83
N ALA A 133 -10.85 8.21 5.88
CA ALA A 133 -11.04 6.76 5.77
C ALA A 133 -9.70 6.02 5.57
N TYR A 134 -8.84 6.56 4.71
CA TYR A 134 -7.52 5.99 4.40
C TYR A 134 -6.56 6.01 5.61
N CYS A 135 -6.47 7.14 6.31
CA CYS A 135 -5.50 7.34 7.40
C CYS A 135 -5.98 6.79 8.75
N LEU A 136 -7.28 6.85 9.04
CA LEU A 136 -7.85 6.53 10.35
C LEU A 136 -8.66 5.23 10.35
N GLY A 137 -9.00 4.70 9.18
CA GLY A 137 -9.86 3.53 9.05
C GLY A 137 -11.32 3.78 9.39
N ASP A 138 -11.77 5.03 9.31
CA ASP A 138 -13.18 5.36 9.42
C ASP A 138 -13.90 5.05 8.09
N GLU A 139 -14.43 3.84 7.96
CA GLU A 139 -15.18 3.43 6.77
C GLU A 139 -16.45 4.26 6.54
N GLU A 140 -17.05 4.88 7.56
CA GLU A 140 -18.20 5.77 7.31
C GLU A 140 -17.78 7.04 6.53
N ALA A 141 -16.50 7.42 6.60
CA ALA A 141 -15.99 8.57 5.87
C ALA A 141 -16.00 8.37 4.34
N THR A 142 -16.08 7.13 3.84
CA THR A 142 -16.25 6.88 2.40
C THR A 142 -17.64 7.26 1.92
N ASP A 143 -18.69 7.02 2.71
CA ASP A 143 -20.05 7.42 2.39
C ASP A 143 -20.17 8.95 2.33
N TYR A 144 -19.47 9.62 3.23
CA TYR A 144 -19.43 11.08 3.30
C TYR A 144 -18.64 11.68 2.13
N ALA A 145 -17.53 11.05 1.76
CA ALA A 145 -16.79 11.41 0.56
C ALA A 145 -17.69 11.31 -0.68
N TRP A 146 -18.44 10.22 -0.80
CA TRP A 146 -19.33 9.97 -1.94
C TRP A 146 -20.41 11.04 -2.08
N GLU A 147 -21.06 11.46 -0.99
CA GLU A 147 -22.08 12.53 -1.06
C GLU A 147 -21.50 13.83 -1.65
N ARG A 148 -20.28 14.20 -1.24
CA ARG A 148 -19.60 15.40 -1.74
C ARG A 148 -19.23 15.24 -3.21
N MET A 149 -18.66 14.09 -3.57
CA MET A 149 -18.25 13.77 -4.93
C MET A 149 -19.44 13.72 -5.90
N LEU A 150 -20.58 13.18 -5.47
CA LEU A 150 -21.80 13.17 -6.28
C LEU A 150 -22.30 14.60 -6.56
N ARG A 151 -22.32 15.47 -5.55
CA ARG A 151 -22.67 16.89 -5.73
C ARG A 151 -21.71 17.62 -6.67
N ALA A 152 -20.43 17.25 -6.65
CA ALA A 152 -19.45 17.78 -7.60
C ALA A 152 -19.80 17.35 -9.04
N ILE A 153 -20.09 16.08 -9.26
CA ILE A 153 -20.48 15.54 -10.59
C ILE A 153 -21.77 16.21 -11.10
N GLU A 154 -22.78 16.39 -10.25
CA GLU A 154 -24.07 17.00 -10.63
C GLU A 154 -23.95 18.47 -11.04
N GLN A 155 -22.96 19.18 -10.50
CA GLN A 155 -22.76 20.62 -10.72
C GLN A 155 -21.62 20.92 -11.70
N ALA A 156 -20.92 19.89 -12.18
CA ALA A 156 -19.80 20.02 -13.10
C ALA A 156 -20.25 20.48 -14.48
N ASN A 157 -19.42 21.32 -15.12
CA ASN A 157 -19.52 21.63 -16.53
C ASN A 157 -19.12 20.42 -17.39
N ASP A 158 -18.13 19.63 -16.94
CA ASP A 158 -17.79 18.32 -17.49
C ASP A 158 -17.90 17.20 -16.43
N PRO A 159 -19.10 16.61 -16.26
CA PRO A 159 -19.31 15.53 -15.29
C PRO A 159 -18.48 14.27 -15.56
N GLN A 160 -18.06 14.01 -16.80
CA GLN A 160 -17.28 12.82 -17.13
C GLN A 160 -15.82 12.99 -16.73
N HIS A 161 -15.26 14.17 -17.00
CA HIS A 161 -13.92 14.51 -16.54
C HIS A 161 -13.84 14.52 -15.00
N VAL A 162 -14.82 15.14 -14.33
CA VAL A 162 -14.90 15.13 -12.85
C VAL A 162 -15.02 13.70 -12.30
N ARG A 163 -15.81 12.82 -12.94
CA ARG A 163 -15.92 11.42 -12.54
C ARG A 163 -14.60 10.65 -12.71
N LEU A 164 -13.87 10.89 -13.79
CA LEU A 164 -12.55 10.29 -14.00
C LEU A 164 -11.56 10.72 -12.90
N LEU A 165 -11.55 12.01 -12.53
CA LEU A 165 -10.72 12.52 -11.44
C LEU A 165 -11.06 11.85 -10.10
N ILE A 166 -12.35 11.75 -9.78
CA ILE A 166 -12.80 11.06 -8.56
C ILE A 166 -12.35 9.59 -8.57
N ALA A 167 -12.46 8.91 -9.72
CA ALA A 167 -12.02 7.53 -9.84
C ALA A 167 -10.50 7.35 -9.65
N LYS A 168 -9.69 8.31 -10.11
CA LYS A 168 -8.25 8.35 -9.84
C LYS A 168 -7.97 8.45 -8.35
N GLU A 169 -8.64 9.37 -7.65
CA GLU A 169 -8.49 9.54 -6.19
C GLU A 169 -8.85 8.27 -5.40
N TYR A 170 -9.95 7.59 -5.76
CA TYR A 170 -10.29 6.30 -5.16
C TYR A 170 -9.23 5.23 -5.45
N ALA A 171 -8.71 5.17 -6.69
CA ALA A 171 -7.67 4.21 -7.07
C ALA A 171 -6.35 4.45 -6.31
N GLU A 172 -5.90 5.70 -6.21
CA GLU A 172 -4.68 6.10 -5.47
C GLU A 172 -4.74 5.71 -4.00
N LEU A 173 -5.94 5.77 -3.39
CA LEU A 173 -6.16 5.42 -2.00
C LEU A 173 -6.57 3.95 -1.78
N GLY A 174 -6.51 3.12 -2.83
CA GLY A 174 -6.74 1.67 -2.74
C GLY A 174 -8.21 1.25 -2.68
N PHE A 175 -9.15 2.16 -2.95
CA PHE A 175 -10.59 1.88 -3.06
C PHE A 175 -10.92 1.39 -4.48
N PHE A 176 -10.35 0.25 -4.86
CA PHE A 176 -10.41 -0.24 -6.23
C PHE A 176 -11.82 -0.61 -6.70
N ALA A 177 -12.72 -1.02 -5.79
CA ALA A 177 -14.11 -1.31 -6.12
C ALA A 177 -14.84 -0.05 -6.59
N ASP A 178 -14.80 1.01 -5.77
CA ASP A 178 -15.43 2.30 -6.07
C ASP A 178 -14.81 2.94 -7.33
N ALA A 179 -13.48 2.89 -7.45
CA ALA A 179 -12.79 3.35 -8.66
C ALA A 179 -13.25 2.59 -9.90
N THR A 180 -13.40 1.26 -9.82
CA THR A 180 -13.85 0.42 -10.94
C THR A 180 -15.26 0.81 -11.38
N ASP A 181 -16.18 1.01 -10.44
CA ASP A 181 -17.58 1.36 -10.75
C ASP A 181 -17.68 2.72 -11.44
N LEU A 182 -16.93 3.71 -10.97
CA LEU A 182 -16.85 5.02 -11.61
C LEU A 182 -16.24 4.96 -13.01
N LEU A 183 -15.16 4.18 -13.19
CA LEU A 183 -14.50 4.02 -14.49
C LEU A 183 -15.36 3.26 -15.49
N LEU A 184 -16.13 2.26 -15.05
CA LEU A 184 -17.12 1.59 -15.89
C LEU A 184 -18.15 2.59 -16.40
N GLU A 185 -18.63 3.49 -15.53
CA GLU A 185 -19.55 4.54 -15.93
C GLU A 185 -18.89 5.49 -16.94
N VAL A 186 -17.68 6.01 -16.69
CA VAL A 186 -16.93 6.86 -17.64
C VAL A 186 -16.78 6.18 -19.01
N CYS A 187 -16.34 4.92 -19.02
CA CYS A 187 -16.13 4.15 -20.25
C CYS A 187 -17.44 3.82 -21.00
N SER A 188 -18.59 3.90 -20.34
CA SER A 188 -19.90 3.69 -20.97
C SER A 188 -20.35 4.90 -21.82
N TYR A 189 -19.89 6.10 -21.46
CA TYR A 189 -20.23 7.34 -22.16
C TYR A 189 -19.20 7.72 -23.23
N GLU A 190 -17.92 7.48 -22.96
CA GLU A 190 -16.82 7.86 -23.84
C GLU A 190 -15.83 6.70 -24.04
N ASN A 191 -15.38 6.52 -25.29
CA ASN A 191 -14.26 5.62 -25.57
C ASN A 191 -12.93 6.31 -25.25
N ASN A 192 -12.67 6.53 -23.96
CA ASN A 192 -11.45 7.13 -23.45
C ASN A 192 -10.40 6.03 -23.17
N PRO A 193 -9.30 5.95 -23.94
CA PRO A 193 -8.29 4.91 -23.76
C PRO A 193 -7.62 4.95 -22.38
N HIS A 194 -7.40 6.14 -21.82
CA HIS A 194 -6.80 6.30 -20.50
C HIS A 194 -7.75 5.77 -19.40
N ALA A 195 -9.04 6.10 -19.47
CA ALA A 195 -10.03 5.58 -18.53
C ALA A 195 -10.14 4.05 -18.61
N ARG A 196 -10.15 3.46 -19.82
CA ARG A 196 -10.16 2.00 -20.02
C ARG A 196 -8.90 1.34 -19.48
N ARG A 197 -7.75 2.01 -19.63
CA ARG A 197 -6.47 1.52 -19.16
C ARG A 197 -6.38 1.51 -17.64
N LEU A 198 -6.87 2.56 -16.98
CA LEU A 198 -6.97 2.62 -15.53
C LEU A 198 -8.02 1.62 -15.01
N LEU A 199 -9.16 1.47 -15.71
CA LEU A 199 -10.19 0.47 -15.40
C LEU A 199 -9.64 -0.95 -15.39
N ALA A 200 -8.80 -1.30 -16.38
CA ALA A 200 -8.18 -2.62 -16.46
C ALA A 200 -7.28 -2.89 -15.25
N GLU A 201 -6.50 -1.88 -14.83
CA GLU A 201 -5.64 -1.96 -13.65
C GLU A 201 -6.45 -2.10 -12.36
N THR A 202 -7.34 -1.14 -12.06
CA THR A 202 -8.11 -1.12 -10.81
C THR A 202 -8.98 -2.36 -10.66
N ARG A 203 -9.60 -2.83 -11.75
CA ARG A 203 -10.37 -4.08 -11.76
C ARG A 203 -9.51 -5.29 -11.43
N TRP A 204 -8.33 -5.40 -12.02
CA TRP A 204 -7.42 -6.51 -11.72
C TRP A 204 -6.98 -6.48 -10.26
N TRP A 205 -6.62 -5.31 -9.74
CA TRP A 205 -6.23 -5.16 -8.33
C TRP A 205 -7.39 -5.51 -7.38
N ARG A 206 -8.60 -5.02 -7.65
CA ARG A 206 -9.81 -5.40 -6.90
C ARG A 206 -9.99 -6.92 -6.85
N ASP A 207 -9.85 -7.59 -8.00
CA ASP A 207 -10.14 -9.02 -8.15
C ASP A 207 -8.99 -9.91 -7.65
N ASN A 208 -7.76 -9.40 -7.54
CA ASN A 208 -6.56 -10.19 -7.25
C ASN A 208 -5.75 -9.72 -6.01
N ALA A 209 -6.17 -8.66 -5.32
CA ALA A 209 -5.46 -8.15 -4.13
C ALA A 209 -5.17 -9.22 -3.08
N HIS A 210 -6.13 -10.12 -2.84
CA HIS A 210 -6.05 -11.21 -1.86
C HIS A 210 -4.93 -12.23 -2.15
N ARG A 211 -4.42 -12.29 -3.39
CA ARG A 211 -3.37 -13.24 -3.79
C ARG A 211 -1.98 -12.61 -3.94
N ILE A 212 -1.83 -11.31 -3.74
CA ILE A 212 -0.55 -10.61 -3.92
C ILE A 212 0.46 -11.06 -2.84
N PRO A 213 1.62 -11.63 -3.20
CA PRO A 213 2.42 -12.37 -2.23
C PRO A 213 3.13 -11.50 -1.18
N TRP A 214 3.37 -10.21 -1.46
CA TRP A 214 3.99 -9.27 -0.51
C TRP A 214 2.98 -8.57 0.41
N ILE A 215 1.67 -8.81 0.20
CA ILE A 215 0.62 -8.27 1.05
C ILE A 215 0.28 -9.32 2.11
N PRO A 216 0.35 -9.00 3.42
CA PRO A 216 -0.05 -9.94 4.45
C PRO A 216 -1.56 -10.24 4.36
N PRO A 217 -2.02 -11.39 4.89
CA PRO A 217 -3.44 -11.68 5.00
C PRO A 217 -4.17 -10.57 5.79
N PRO A 218 -5.40 -10.21 5.40
CA PRO A 218 -6.17 -9.22 6.13
C PRO A 218 -6.41 -9.68 7.58
N GLY A 219 -6.30 -8.76 8.53
CA GLY A 219 -6.68 -8.99 9.91
C GLY A 219 -7.76 -8.03 10.38
N ASP A 220 -8.05 -8.11 11.68
CA ASP A 220 -9.09 -7.35 12.37
C ASP A 220 -8.52 -6.29 13.32
N GLY A 221 -7.20 -6.08 13.31
CA GLY A 221 -6.49 -5.20 14.24
C GLY A 221 -6.17 -5.84 15.59
N SER A 222 -6.53 -7.11 15.82
CA SER A 222 -6.26 -7.78 17.09
C SER A 222 -4.77 -8.01 17.34
N ARG A 223 -3.95 -8.19 16.30
CA ARG A 223 -2.49 -8.28 16.46
C ARG A 223 -1.91 -6.93 16.85
N TYR A 224 -2.31 -5.86 16.16
CA TYR A 224 -1.93 -4.49 16.51
C TYR A 224 -2.29 -4.17 17.95
N ASN A 225 -3.55 -4.38 18.35
CA ASN A 225 -4.03 -4.07 19.71
C ASN A 225 -3.24 -4.85 20.78
N ARG A 226 -2.88 -6.11 20.52
CA ARG A 226 -2.06 -6.88 21.46
C ARG A 226 -0.64 -6.32 21.57
N LEU A 227 0.00 -6.00 20.45
CA LEU A 227 1.38 -5.48 20.44
C LEU A 227 1.48 -4.09 21.04
N ILE A 228 0.56 -3.17 20.70
CA ILE A 228 0.58 -1.81 21.24
C ILE A 228 0.37 -1.82 22.76
N LYS A 229 -0.48 -2.72 23.28
CA LYS A 229 -0.72 -2.87 24.73
C LYS A 229 0.48 -3.43 25.50
N LEU A 230 1.42 -4.13 24.83
CA LEU A 230 2.70 -4.51 25.44
C LEU A 230 3.64 -3.30 25.59
N ILE A 231 3.53 -2.32 24.69
CA ILE A 231 4.34 -1.10 24.70
C ILE A 231 3.73 -0.06 25.65
N ASP A 232 2.43 0.15 25.55
CA ASP A 232 1.63 1.12 26.29
C ASP A 232 0.28 0.50 26.69
N PRO A 233 0.13 0.04 27.94
CA PRO A 233 -1.11 -0.55 28.44
C PRO A 233 -2.34 0.37 28.34
N ASP A 234 -2.13 1.70 28.32
CA ASP A 234 -3.19 2.71 28.26
C ASP A 234 -3.49 3.16 26.81
N ALA A 235 -2.75 2.66 25.81
CA ALA A 235 -2.97 3.02 24.40
C ALA A 235 -4.41 2.70 23.96
N PRO A 236 -5.11 3.63 23.28
CA PRO A 236 -6.46 3.36 22.80
C PRO A 236 -6.45 2.25 21.74
N THR A 237 -7.52 1.47 21.73
CA THR A 237 -7.82 0.57 20.62
C THR A 237 -8.17 1.35 19.36
N GLN A 238 -8.18 0.67 18.22
CA GLN A 238 -8.63 1.28 16.96
C GLN A 238 -10.07 1.79 17.05
N GLU A 239 -10.98 1.00 17.63
CA GLU A 239 -12.39 1.39 17.79
C GLU A 239 -12.54 2.65 18.64
N GLU A 240 -11.82 2.73 19.77
CA GLU A 240 -11.81 3.92 20.63
C GLU A 240 -11.25 5.14 19.90
N THR A 241 -10.21 4.95 19.08
CA THR A 241 -9.60 6.04 18.28
C THR A 241 -10.58 6.58 17.25
N VAL A 242 -11.25 5.69 16.51
CA VAL A 242 -12.27 6.07 15.52
C VAL A 242 -13.45 6.76 16.20
N GLU A 243 -13.95 6.21 17.31
CA GLU A 243 -15.08 6.78 18.03
C GLU A 243 -14.76 8.16 18.61
N PHE A 244 -13.56 8.34 19.17
CA PHE A 244 -13.06 9.63 19.62
C PHE A 244 -13.00 10.66 18.49
N MET A 245 -12.45 10.28 17.33
CA MET A 245 -12.36 11.17 16.16
C MET A 245 -13.75 11.55 15.63
N ARG A 246 -14.68 10.59 15.54
CA ARG A 246 -16.07 10.85 15.16
C ARG A 246 -16.78 11.77 16.15
N ALA A 247 -16.59 11.57 17.45
CA ALA A 247 -17.16 12.44 18.48
C ALA A 247 -16.64 13.89 18.31
N ARG A 248 -15.34 14.05 18.08
CA ARG A 248 -14.72 15.35 17.80
C ARG A 248 -15.28 15.99 16.54
N LEU A 249 -15.52 15.22 15.47
CA LEU A 249 -16.15 15.72 14.24
C LEU A 249 -17.59 16.20 14.48
N ARG A 250 -18.34 15.52 15.37
CA ARG A 250 -19.70 15.93 15.77
C ARG A 250 -19.70 17.27 16.50
N GLU A 251 -18.75 17.48 17.39
CA GLU A 251 -18.62 18.73 18.16
C GLU A 251 -18.36 19.95 17.27
N VAL A 252 -17.55 19.78 16.22
CA VAL A 252 -17.24 20.88 15.27
C VAL A 252 -18.29 21.06 14.18
N GLY A 253 -19.39 20.29 14.21
CA GLY A 253 -20.47 20.37 13.22
C GLY A 253 -20.09 19.84 11.83
N ASN A 254 -18.96 19.13 11.72
CA ASN A 254 -18.51 18.49 10.49
C ASN A 254 -18.90 17.01 10.43
N ALA A 255 -19.49 16.46 11.50
CA ALA A 255 -20.05 15.13 11.44
C ALA A 255 -21.22 15.10 10.45
N PRO A 256 -21.22 14.13 9.54
CA PRO A 256 -22.28 14.07 8.56
C PRO A 256 -23.59 13.64 9.21
N THR A 257 -24.67 14.17 8.67
CA THR A 257 -26.02 14.05 9.23
C THR A 257 -26.81 12.88 8.64
N TRP A 258 -26.24 12.20 7.64
CA TRP A 258 -26.87 11.11 6.92
C TRP A 258 -26.05 9.84 7.09
N ALA A 259 -26.71 8.73 7.39
CA ALA A 259 -26.15 7.40 7.35
C ALA A 259 -27.07 6.52 6.48
N PRO A 260 -26.52 5.62 5.65
CA PRO A 260 -27.34 4.70 4.88
C PRO A 260 -28.14 3.79 5.82
N ILE A 261 -29.46 3.89 5.77
CA ILE A 261 -30.34 2.97 6.48
C ILE A 261 -30.56 1.77 5.56
N ILE A 262 -29.73 0.74 5.71
CA ILE A 262 -30.00 -0.56 5.10
C ILE A 262 -31.10 -1.21 5.93
N ASP A 263 -32.16 -1.66 5.25
CA ASP A 263 -33.21 -2.45 5.88
C ASP A 263 -32.57 -3.67 6.60
N PRO A 264 -32.85 -3.92 7.90
CA PRO A 264 -32.20 -4.98 8.64
C PRO A 264 -32.38 -6.38 8.04
N ASP A 265 -33.52 -6.64 7.39
CA ASP A 265 -33.78 -7.91 6.73
C ASP A 265 -32.97 -8.02 5.44
N LEU A 266 -32.80 -6.93 4.69
CA LEU A 266 -31.91 -6.88 3.53
C LEU A 266 -30.45 -7.06 3.94
N ALA A 267 -29.99 -6.37 4.99
CA ALA A 267 -28.64 -6.55 5.54
C ALA A 267 -28.40 -7.99 6.02
N LYS A 268 -29.41 -8.63 6.61
CA LYS A 268 -29.36 -10.04 6.98
C LYS A 268 -29.27 -10.93 5.73
N GLN A 269 -30.10 -10.71 4.71
CA GLN A 269 -30.05 -11.48 3.46
C GLN A 269 -28.69 -11.38 2.77
N PHE A 270 -28.08 -10.19 2.74
CA PHE A 270 -26.72 -10.01 2.22
C PHE A 270 -25.70 -10.79 3.04
N ARG A 271 -25.74 -10.69 4.38
CA ARG A 271 -24.84 -11.48 5.25
C ARG A 271 -25.01 -12.98 5.06
N ASP A 272 -26.25 -13.46 5.00
CA ASP A 272 -26.55 -14.88 4.80
C ASP A 272 -26.11 -15.37 3.40
N ALA A 273 -26.19 -14.51 2.37
CA ALA A 273 -25.72 -14.81 1.02
C ALA A 273 -24.19 -14.76 0.87
N LEU A 274 -23.52 -13.90 1.65
CA LEU A 274 -22.06 -13.74 1.70
C LEU A 274 -21.39 -14.71 2.67
N ALA A 275 -22.14 -15.42 3.52
CA ALA A 275 -21.66 -16.48 4.40
C ALA A 275 -21.21 -17.76 3.65
N GLY A 276 -20.87 -17.64 2.37
CA GLY A 276 -20.20 -18.68 1.60
C GLY A 276 -18.88 -19.08 2.26
N ASP A 277 -18.45 -20.32 1.99
CA ASP A 277 -17.27 -20.94 2.59
C ASP A 277 -16.11 -19.94 2.68
N PRO A 278 -15.44 -19.81 3.86
CA PRO A 278 -14.28 -18.95 3.99
C PRO A 278 -13.32 -19.31 2.86
N GLU A 279 -12.95 -18.31 2.05
CA GLU A 279 -12.00 -18.53 0.97
C GLU A 279 -10.81 -19.29 1.55
N THR A 280 -10.62 -20.53 1.10
CA THR A 280 -9.49 -21.33 1.55
C THR A 280 -8.24 -20.50 1.29
N PRO A 281 -7.44 -20.17 2.33
CA PRO A 281 -6.25 -19.35 2.16
C PRO A 281 -5.39 -20.04 1.13
N ARG A 282 -5.20 -19.37 -0.02
CA ARG A 282 -4.34 -19.90 -1.06
C ARG A 282 -2.91 -19.85 -0.54
N PRO A 283 -2.10 -20.89 -0.77
CA PRO A 283 -0.71 -20.89 -0.35
C PRO A 283 0.00 -19.67 -0.94
N THR A 284 0.44 -18.77 -0.08
CA THR A 284 1.25 -17.60 -0.45
C THR A 284 2.71 -18.02 -0.57
N LEU A 285 3.45 -17.39 -1.49
CA LEU A 285 4.90 -17.63 -1.63
C LEU A 285 5.69 -17.17 -0.41
N VAL A 286 5.13 -16.25 0.36
CA VAL A 286 5.64 -15.81 1.65
C VAL A 286 4.94 -16.63 2.74
N ASP A 287 5.72 -17.22 3.63
CA ASP A 287 5.17 -17.82 4.85
C ASP A 287 4.80 -16.70 5.82
N TRP A 288 3.50 -16.45 5.99
CA TRP A 288 2.98 -15.46 6.94
C TRP A 288 2.76 -16.02 8.35
N SER A 289 3.09 -17.29 8.60
CA SER A 289 2.86 -17.92 9.91
C SER A 289 3.63 -17.26 11.04
N PHE A 290 4.75 -16.59 10.74
CA PHE A 290 5.52 -15.81 11.71
C PHE A 290 4.72 -14.65 12.32
N LEU A 291 3.69 -14.15 11.63
CA LEU A 291 2.82 -13.10 12.18
C LEU A 291 1.97 -13.59 13.35
N ASN A 292 1.85 -14.91 13.52
CA ASN A 292 1.18 -15.53 14.67
C ASN A 292 2.15 -15.84 15.82
N GLN A 293 3.46 -15.66 15.63
CA GLN A 293 4.45 -15.85 16.67
C GLN A 293 4.45 -14.60 17.57
N GLU A 294 4.22 -14.81 18.86
CA GLU A 294 4.06 -13.77 19.89
C GLU A 294 5.40 -13.37 20.51
N ASP A 295 6.43 -13.16 19.70
CA ASP A 295 7.79 -12.92 20.20
C ASP A 295 8.07 -11.46 20.51
N GLY A 296 7.28 -10.50 20.00
CA GLY A 296 7.32 -9.08 20.43
C GLY A 296 8.70 -8.42 20.38
N ALA A 297 9.67 -9.07 19.74
CA ALA A 297 11.07 -8.68 19.70
C ALA A 297 11.63 -9.24 18.40
N SER A 298 11.84 -8.35 17.42
CA SER A 298 12.93 -8.62 16.50
C SER A 298 14.20 -8.40 17.30
N THR A 299 15.00 -9.45 17.51
CA THR A 299 16.35 -9.30 18.11
C THR A 299 17.30 -8.56 17.17
N GLU A 300 16.92 -8.45 15.89
CA GLU A 300 17.70 -7.83 14.83
C GLU A 300 16.96 -6.62 14.26
N ILE A 301 17.67 -5.51 14.05
CA ILE A 301 17.13 -4.32 13.39
C ILE A 301 17.16 -4.53 11.88
N ALA A 302 16.08 -4.17 11.18
CA ALA A 302 16.02 -4.30 9.72
C ALA A 302 17.16 -3.52 9.03
N GLU A 303 17.77 -4.12 8.00
CA GLU A 303 18.95 -3.57 7.31
C GLU A 303 18.72 -2.14 6.77
N TRP A 304 17.52 -1.86 6.26
CA TRP A 304 17.18 -0.54 5.73
C TRP A 304 17.15 0.53 6.83
N VAL A 305 16.75 0.18 8.06
CA VAL A 305 16.78 1.08 9.23
C VAL A 305 18.22 1.44 9.55
N MET A 306 19.12 0.45 9.56
CA MET A 306 20.55 0.67 9.76
C MET A 306 21.14 1.55 8.66
N LYS A 307 20.74 1.34 7.40
CA LYS A 307 21.17 2.16 6.27
C LYS A 307 20.70 3.61 6.39
N ASP A 308 19.47 3.85 6.84
CA ASP A 308 18.96 5.20 7.07
C ASP A 308 19.63 5.87 8.27
N ILE A 309 19.91 5.13 9.35
CA ILE A 309 20.73 5.61 10.47
C ILE A 309 22.14 5.98 9.98
N ARG A 310 22.78 5.20 9.09
CA ARG A 310 24.08 5.58 8.51
C ARG A 310 23.98 6.86 7.68
N ARG A 311 22.95 6.94 6.83
CA ARG A 311 22.76 8.05 5.89
C ARG A 311 22.41 9.36 6.59
N PHE A 312 21.59 9.30 7.63
CA PHE A 312 21.00 10.46 8.30
C PHE A 312 21.45 10.64 9.74
N GLY A 313 22.16 9.69 10.36
CA GLY A 313 22.61 9.72 11.75
C GLY A 313 23.58 10.85 12.10
N ARG A 314 24.19 11.49 11.08
CA ARG A 314 24.91 12.77 11.26
C ARG A 314 23.99 13.91 11.73
N ARG A 315 22.67 13.73 11.74
CA ARG A 315 21.66 14.66 12.26
C ARG A 315 21.54 14.65 13.80
N GLY A 316 22.23 13.76 14.50
CA GLY A 316 22.32 13.75 15.98
C GLY A 316 21.85 12.43 16.61
N ALA A 317 22.27 12.20 17.86
CA ALA A 317 21.96 10.98 18.63
C ALA A 317 20.45 10.76 18.82
N GLU A 318 19.66 11.84 18.93
CA GLU A 318 18.20 11.79 19.06
C GLU A 318 17.53 11.11 17.86
N PHE A 319 18.01 11.36 16.63
CA PHE A 319 17.47 10.70 15.42
C PHE A 319 17.76 9.20 15.42
N LYS A 320 18.96 8.80 15.85
CA LYS A 320 19.34 7.38 15.96
C LYS A 320 18.45 6.68 16.99
N GLU A 321 18.27 7.27 18.17
CA GLU A 321 17.43 6.71 19.24
C GLU A 321 15.96 6.60 18.80
N ASP A 322 15.43 7.63 18.14
CA ASP A 322 14.05 7.64 17.64
C ASP A 322 13.80 6.57 16.56
N MET A 323 14.73 6.42 15.60
CA MET A 323 14.66 5.37 14.57
C MET A 323 14.70 3.97 15.20
N LEU A 324 15.62 3.74 16.14
CA LEU A 324 15.75 2.44 16.82
C LEU A 324 14.51 2.11 17.65
N LYS A 325 13.96 3.11 18.34
CA LYS A 325 12.74 2.95 19.15
C LYS A 325 11.52 2.68 18.27
N SER A 326 11.35 3.44 17.20
CA SER A 326 10.21 3.35 16.29
C SER A 326 10.19 2.04 15.50
N HIS A 327 11.37 1.48 15.18
CA HIS A 327 11.50 0.26 14.37
C HIS A 327 11.96 -0.96 15.18
N LYS A 328 11.88 -0.92 16.51
CA LYS A 328 12.28 -2.05 17.38
C LYS A 328 11.49 -3.34 17.09
N LEU A 329 10.24 -3.20 16.63
CA LEU A 329 9.36 -4.33 16.31
C LEU A 329 9.37 -4.68 14.82
N THR A 330 10.11 -3.94 14.01
CA THR A 330 10.24 -4.17 12.58
C THR A 330 11.16 -5.36 12.34
N ARG A 331 10.63 -6.45 11.76
CA ARG A 331 11.42 -7.65 11.47
C ARG A 331 12.24 -7.50 10.19
N PRO A 332 13.52 -7.93 10.16
CA PRO A 332 14.27 -8.02 8.91
C PRO A 332 13.57 -8.90 7.89
N ILE A 333 13.54 -8.42 6.65
CA ILE A 333 13.11 -9.22 5.50
C ILE A 333 14.40 -9.71 4.82
N PRO A 334 14.67 -11.03 4.80
CA PRO A 334 15.87 -11.53 4.14
C PRO A 334 15.73 -11.43 2.62
N PRO A 335 16.80 -11.08 1.89
CA PRO A 335 16.78 -11.09 0.43
C PRO A 335 16.60 -12.52 -0.11
N PRO A 336 16.06 -12.67 -1.33
CA PRO A 336 15.98 -13.96 -2.00
C PRO A 336 17.36 -14.61 -2.14
N ALA A 337 17.41 -15.94 -2.06
CA ALA A 337 18.65 -16.70 -2.30
C ALA A 337 19.07 -16.66 -3.78
N THR A 338 18.12 -16.39 -4.67
CA THR A 338 18.40 -16.22 -6.10
C THR A 338 19.03 -14.84 -6.31
N PRO A 339 20.10 -14.71 -7.10
CA PRO A 339 20.66 -13.38 -7.40
C PRO A 339 19.65 -12.54 -8.18
N PRO A 340 19.71 -11.19 -8.07
CA PRO A 340 18.86 -10.31 -8.86
C PRO A 340 18.96 -10.65 -10.34
N LYS A 341 17.84 -10.52 -11.05
CA LYS A 341 17.82 -10.61 -12.52
C LYS A 341 18.82 -9.61 -13.12
N ARG A 342 19.24 -9.85 -14.36
CA ARG A 342 20.15 -8.94 -15.05
C ARG A 342 19.39 -7.65 -15.41
N ASP A 343 19.95 -6.50 -15.09
CA ASP A 343 19.53 -5.24 -15.70
C ASP A 343 20.29 -5.09 -17.05
N PRO A 344 19.59 -4.95 -18.19
CA PRO A 344 20.23 -4.75 -19.49
C PRO A 344 21.00 -3.43 -19.59
N ASN A 345 20.73 -2.47 -18.69
CA ASN A 345 21.43 -1.20 -18.55
C ASN A 345 22.58 -1.23 -17.53
N ASP A 346 22.74 -2.34 -16.80
CA ASP A 346 23.90 -2.57 -15.92
C ASP A 346 25.11 -2.90 -16.80
N VAL A 347 25.61 -1.85 -17.46
CA VAL A 347 26.97 -1.79 -17.97
C VAL A 347 27.84 -1.71 -16.73
N ARG A 348 28.23 -2.86 -16.19
CA ARG A 348 29.29 -2.94 -15.18
C ARG A 348 30.47 -2.11 -15.70
N LEU A 349 30.61 -0.91 -15.16
CA LEU A 349 31.83 -0.14 -15.27
C LEU A 349 32.88 -1.00 -14.57
N VAL A 350 33.75 -1.57 -15.39
CA VAL A 350 34.92 -2.31 -14.95
C VAL A 350 35.74 -1.38 -14.07
N ASP A 351 35.95 -1.81 -12.82
CA ASP A 351 37.00 -1.40 -11.89
C ASP A 351 37.24 0.10 -11.72
N ASP A 352 36.57 0.71 -10.74
CA ASP A 352 37.21 1.70 -9.87
C ASP A 352 37.02 1.19 -8.42
N ALA A 353 37.94 0.31 -8.03
CA ALA A 353 38.25 0.04 -6.64
C ALA A 353 38.74 1.34 -6.01
N ASP A 354 37.99 1.90 -5.05
CA ASP A 354 38.49 2.78 -3.96
C ASP A 354 37.39 3.43 -3.09
N ASP A 355 36.13 2.98 -3.12
CA ASP A 355 35.08 3.50 -2.20
C ASP A 355 34.43 2.39 -1.35
N GLU A 356 35.21 1.35 -1.01
CA GLU A 356 34.98 0.59 0.21
C GLU A 356 35.33 1.51 1.40
N THR A 357 34.42 2.43 1.72
CA THR A 357 34.37 2.97 3.08
C THR A 357 34.29 1.78 4.02
N ASP A 358 35.31 1.66 4.86
CA ASP A 358 35.59 0.65 5.89
C ASP A 358 34.33 0.23 6.69
N ASP A 359 33.49 -0.59 6.05
CA ASP A 359 32.23 -1.10 6.60
C ASP A 359 32.55 -1.98 7.82
N GLU A 360 33.69 -2.67 7.80
CA GLU A 360 34.19 -3.51 8.88
C GLU A 360 34.48 -2.69 10.15
N ALA A 361 35.18 -1.55 10.05
CA ALA A 361 35.44 -0.69 11.21
C ALA A 361 34.17 -0.07 11.82
N PHE A 362 33.15 0.24 11.01
CA PHE A 362 31.86 0.73 11.53
C PHE A 362 31.07 -0.37 12.25
N TRP A 363 31.07 -1.61 11.73
CA TRP A 363 30.43 -2.74 12.39
C TRP A 363 31.14 -3.12 13.70
N ASP A 364 32.47 -3.02 13.75
CA ASP A 364 33.25 -3.24 14.97
C ASP A 364 32.96 -2.17 16.04
N GLU A 365 32.83 -0.90 15.65
CA GLU A 365 32.44 0.18 16.57
C GLU A 365 30.99 0.05 17.05
N LEU A 366 30.08 -0.35 16.15
CA LEU A 366 28.67 -0.57 16.49
C LEU A 366 28.46 -1.79 17.40
N ASN A 367 29.16 -2.90 17.16
CA ASN A 367 29.10 -4.08 18.01
C ASN A 367 29.68 -3.81 19.40
N ALA A 368 30.70 -2.95 19.50
CA ALA A 368 31.24 -2.50 20.78
C ALA A 368 30.28 -1.57 21.56
N GLU A 369 29.37 -0.86 20.86
CA GLU A 369 28.38 0.04 21.47
C GLU A 369 27.05 -0.67 21.79
N LEU A 370 26.77 -1.80 21.13
CA LEU A 370 25.58 -2.65 21.31
C LEU A 370 25.79 -3.83 22.27
N ASP A 371 26.92 -3.91 22.96
CA ASP A 371 27.18 -4.92 24.00
C ASP A 371 26.16 -4.73 25.13
N PHE A 372 25.03 -5.43 25.04
CA PHE A 372 24.03 -5.51 26.09
C PHE A 372 24.74 -6.10 27.30
N PRO A 373 24.75 -5.43 28.46
CA PRO A 373 25.43 -5.97 29.63
C PRO A 373 24.85 -7.35 29.91
N ASP A 374 25.70 -8.38 29.82
CA ASP A 374 25.40 -9.69 30.35
C ASP A 374 24.89 -9.47 31.78
N ASP A 375 23.66 -9.89 32.02
CA ASP A 375 23.06 -9.94 33.34
C ASP A 375 23.88 -10.99 34.12
N GLU A 376 25.01 -10.57 34.68
CA GLU A 376 25.78 -11.35 35.64
C GLU A 376 24.88 -11.57 36.85
N SER A 377 24.12 -12.66 36.79
CA SER A 377 23.46 -13.24 37.94
C SER A 377 24.51 -13.47 39.01
N ASP A 378 24.43 -12.68 40.08
CA ASP A 378 25.19 -12.83 41.32
C ASP A 378 24.93 -14.21 41.95
N GLU A 379 25.64 -15.23 41.46
CA GLU A 379 25.94 -16.45 42.20
C GLU A 379 27.37 -16.35 42.74
N THR A 380 27.53 -15.88 43.98
CA THR A 380 28.59 -16.43 44.85
C THR A 380 28.17 -16.47 46.31
N GLU A 381 27.63 -17.62 46.69
CA GLU A 381 27.82 -18.18 48.03
C GLU A 381 29.30 -18.54 48.24
N ASN A 382 29.93 -17.99 49.29
CA ASN A 382 30.73 -18.70 50.31
C ASN A 382 31.97 -17.93 50.81
N GLY A 383 31.91 -17.54 52.08
CA GLY A 383 32.67 -18.22 53.13
C GLY A 383 34.19 -17.97 53.31
N LYS A 384 34.50 -17.34 54.45
CA LYS A 384 35.70 -17.46 55.32
C LYS A 384 37.04 -16.84 54.84
N ALA A 385 37.52 -15.85 55.60
CA ALA A 385 38.51 -16.03 56.68
C ALA A 385 39.25 -14.71 57.03
N LEU A 386 38.91 -14.10 58.17
CA LEU A 386 39.80 -13.78 59.32
C LEU A 386 39.06 -12.91 60.34
#